data_AF-A0A948CW52-F1
#
_entry.id   AF-A0A948CW52-F1
#
_cell.length_a   1.000
_cell.length_b   1.000
_cell.length_c   1.000
_cell.angle_alpha   90.00
_cell.angle_beta   90.00
_cell.angle_gamma   90.00
#
_symmetry.space_group_name_H-M   'P 1'
#
loop_
_entity.id
_entity.type
_entity.pdbx_description
1 polymer ?
#
loop_
_entity_poly.entity_id
_entity_poly.type
_entity_poly.pdbx_seq_one_letter_code
_entity_poly.pdbx_strand_id
1 'polypeptide(L)'
;MSAVDPKDGVNIIKKEAAQLLISDIKGRIYPIPQLEATGMKGGRFFRLPGAELIKLPQASRLFFMPDRAPVAYDNIKGCFTVLGNKPSSRKIRMCFSVAAFTPPGFTVTYNSSYKEFGNPKILPLFAYAACAFYKGEFYVAAIKVDSDRRHDSCFIKIREVRKNVAKFRRLFPQNRLLRHLKRCALNYGCPNAQNFFLSRYEAPLPSSPVCNAGCAGCISYQTSKRCPATQPRIEFIPTPEEIRDIAVFHILKSKNPIVSFGQGCEGEPLLSGNTVEQSIRLIRKETQKGIININTNASKPRIISRLFDAGLNTMRV
;
A
#
# COMPACT_ATOMS: atom_id res chain seq x y z
N MET A 1 57.88 3.59 40.90
CA MET A 1 56.92 4.33 40.06
C MET A 1 55.74 3.42 39.81
N SER A 2 54.65 3.73 40.50
CA SER A 2 53.53 2.84 40.79
C SER A 2 52.47 2.87 39.69
N ALA A 3 51.76 1.76 39.57
CA ALA A 3 50.80 1.37 38.54
C ALA A 3 49.68 2.38 38.22
N VAL A 4 49.19 2.31 36.97
CA VAL A 4 47.87 2.79 36.54
C VAL A 4 47.09 1.61 35.94
N ASP A 5 45.84 1.51 36.37
CA ASP A 5 44.87 0.41 36.39
C ASP A 5 44.31 0.02 34.99
N PRO A 6 44.12 -1.28 34.65
CA PRO A 6 43.45 -1.70 33.42
C PRO A 6 41.93 -1.60 33.56
N LYS A 7 41.38 -0.38 33.47
CA LYS A 7 39.94 -0.14 33.37
C LYS A 7 39.61 0.99 32.43
N ASP A 8 39.84 0.77 31.14
CA ASP A 8 38.98 1.32 30.09
C ASP A 8 38.36 0.15 29.32
N GLY A 9 37.68 -0.71 30.08
CA GLY A 9 36.55 -1.44 29.55
C GLY A 9 35.54 -0.40 29.11
N VAL A 10 35.61 -0.02 27.83
CA VAL A 10 34.53 0.69 27.15
C VAL A 10 33.28 -0.13 27.44
N ASN A 11 32.47 0.36 28.37
CA ASN A 11 31.13 -0.11 28.59
C ASN A 11 30.41 0.09 27.26
N ILE A 12 30.46 -0.95 26.41
CA ILE A 12 29.50 -1.14 25.33
C ILE A 12 28.20 -1.42 26.07
N ILE A 13 27.57 -0.35 26.56
CA ILE A 13 26.18 -0.35 26.96
C ILE A 13 25.49 -0.89 25.71
N LYS A 14 25.07 -2.17 25.77
CA LYS A 14 24.29 -2.82 24.72
C LYS A 14 23.07 -1.94 24.51
N LYS A 15 23.14 -1.04 23.54
CA LYS A 15 21.96 -0.44 22.94
C LYS A 15 21.18 -1.65 22.44
N GLU A 16 20.10 -2.02 23.12
CA GLU A 16 19.27 -3.15 22.71
C GLU A 16 18.97 -2.97 21.22
N ALA A 17 19.63 -3.76 20.39
CA ALA A 17 19.53 -3.61 18.95
C ALA A 17 18.19 -4.20 18.51
N ALA A 18 17.54 -3.57 17.54
CA ALA A 18 16.35 -4.13 16.93
C ALA A 18 16.73 -5.48 16.29
N GLN A 19 16.10 -6.56 16.74
CA GLN A 19 16.48 -7.93 16.42
C GLN A 19 15.97 -8.32 15.03
N LEU A 20 16.77 -9.07 14.28
CA LEU A 20 16.37 -9.66 13.01
C LEU A 20 15.14 -10.54 13.19
N LEU A 21 14.17 -10.39 12.30
CA LEU A 21 13.06 -11.32 12.15
C LEU A 21 13.35 -12.33 11.03
N ILE A 22 13.10 -13.61 11.31
CA ILE A 22 13.13 -14.67 10.30
C ILE A 22 11.81 -15.42 10.27
N SER A 23 11.52 -16.07 9.16
CA SER A 23 10.44 -17.05 9.05
C SER A 23 10.98 -18.43 8.77
N ASP A 24 10.32 -19.46 9.30
CA ASP A 24 10.48 -20.83 8.82
C ASP A 24 9.68 -21.10 7.53
N ILE A 25 9.78 -22.32 7.00
CA ILE A 25 9.05 -22.77 5.80
C ILE A 25 7.52 -22.81 5.99
N LYS A 26 7.03 -22.83 7.23
CA LYS A 26 5.60 -22.81 7.56
C LYS A 26 5.07 -21.38 7.72
N GLY A 27 5.91 -20.36 7.52
CA GLY A 27 5.52 -18.96 7.68
C GLY A 27 5.51 -18.48 9.13
N ARG A 28 6.06 -19.26 10.08
CA ARG A 28 6.13 -18.85 11.49
C ARG A 28 7.32 -17.92 11.69
N ILE A 29 7.06 -16.77 12.30
CA ILE A 29 8.02 -15.67 12.43
C ILE A 29 8.59 -15.62 13.84
N TYR A 30 9.92 -15.49 13.94
CA TYR A 30 10.63 -15.44 15.21
C TYR A 30 11.80 -14.45 15.16
N PRO A 31 12.13 -13.76 16.28
CA PRO A 31 13.32 -12.93 16.37
C PRO A 31 14.59 -13.77 16.58
N ILE A 32 15.73 -13.24 16.14
CA ILE A 32 17.06 -13.77 16.43
C ILE A 32 17.82 -12.78 17.32
N PRO A 33 17.88 -13.01 18.65
CA PRO A 33 18.36 -12.01 19.61
C PRO A 33 19.78 -11.49 19.40
N GLN A 34 20.66 -12.29 18.82
CA GLN A 34 22.09 -11.96 18.64
C GLN A 34 22.37 -11.18 17.36
N LEU A 35 21.37 -11.00 16.49
CA LEU A 35 21.55 -10.43 15.16
C LEU A 35 20.66 -9.21 14.99
N GLU A 36 21.28 -8.13 14.53
CA GLU A 36 20.59 -6.86 14.31
C GLU A 36 19.87 -6.88 12.96
N ALA A 37 18.63 -6.40 12.97
CA ALA A 37 17.82 -6.22 11.77
C ALA A 37 18.45 -5.19 10.84
N THR A 38 18.44 -5.48 9.55
CA THR A 38 18.97 -4.59 8.53
C THR A 38 17.93 -4.25 7.48
N GLY A 39 18.19 -3.15 6.76
CA GLY A 39 17.41 -2.71 5.62
C GLY A 39 18.23 -2.74 4.34
N MET A 40 17.56 -2.58 3.20
CA MET A 40 18.19 -2.53 1.89
C MET A 40 17.66 -1.37 1.05
N LYS A 41 18.57 -0.68 0.36
CA LYS A 41 18.29 0.35 -0.66
C LYS A 41 19.19 0.10 -1.86
N GLY A 42 18.63 0.04 -3.07
CA GLY A 42 19.41 -0.13 -4.31
C GLY A 42 20.40 -1.32 -4.28
N GLY A 43 20.01 -2.43 -3.66
CA GLY A 43 20.86 -3.64 -3.53
C GLY A 43 21.96 -3.56 -2.46
N ARG A 44 22.08 -2.46 -1.71
CA ARG A 44 23.05 -2.28 -0.62
C ARG A 44 22.38 -2.46 0.74
N PHE A 45 23.10 -3.05 1.69
CA PHE A 45 22.63 -3.28 3.05
C PHE A 45 22.98 -2.12 3.97
N PHE A 46 22.06 -1.82 4.89
CA PHE A 46 22.19 -0.75 5.86
C PHE A 46 21.71 -1.26 7.22
N ARG A 47 22.39 -0.81 8.28
CA ARG A 47 21.81 -0.88 9.64
C ARG A 47 20.62 0.08 9.71
N LEU A 48 19.59 -0.28 10.46
CA LEU A 48 18.37 0.52 10.56
C LEU A 48 18.56 1.64 11.60
N PRO A 49 18.40 2.92 11.23
CA PRO A 49 18.42 4.01 12.20
C PRO A 49 17.24 3.89 13.16
N GLY A 50 17.50 3.95 14.48
CA GLY A 50 16.43 3.87 15.48
C GLY A 50 15.35 4.94 15.33
N ALA A 51 15.71 6.14 14.84
CA ALA A 51 14.76 7.24 14.58
C ALA A 51 13.77 6.94 13.44
N GLU A 52 14.08 5.99 12.55
CA GLU A 52 13.21 5.58 11.44
C GLU A 52 12.48 4.25 11.71
N LEU A 53 12.66 3.68 12.91
CA LEU A 53 11.94 2.49 13.36
C LEU A 53 10.75 2.91 14.21
N ILE A 54 9.56 2.75 13.64
CA ILE A 54 8.31 2.96 14.36
C ILE A 54 7.68 1.62 14.74
N LYS A 55 6.88 1.61 15.81
CA LYS A 55 6.07 0.44 16.14
C LYS A 55 5.20 0.06 14.94
N LEU A 56 5.17 -1.23 14.61
CA LEU A 56 4.44 -1.75 13.45
C LEU A 56 2.96 -1.34 13.56
N PRO A 57 2.41 -0.59 12.58
CA PRO A 57 1.02 -0.18 12.63
C PRO A 57 0.09 -1.40 12.67
N GLN A 58 -0.99 -1.35 13.46
CA GLN A 58 -1.88 -2.50 13.66
C GLN A 58 -2.48 -3.06 12.37
N ALA A 59 -2.80 -2.20 11.40
CA ALA A 59 -3.33 -2.57 10.09
C ALA A 59 -2.27 -3.16 9.13
N SER A 60 -1.02 -3.28 9.56
CA SER A 60 0.06 -3.85 8.75
C SER A 60 -0.07 -5.36 8.60
N ARG A 61 0.60 -5.92 7.60
CA ARG A 61 0.73 -7.37 7.41
C ARG A 61 2.21 -7.74 7.39
N LEU A 62 2.55 -8.88 7.98
CA LEU A 62 3.88 -9.47 7.85
C LEU A 62 3.88 -10.49 6.72
N PHE A 63 4.97 -10.51 5.95
CA PHE A 63 5.22 -11.45 4.87
C PHE A 63 6.54 -12.15 5.14
N PHE A 64 6.56 -13.48 5.01
CA PHE A 64 7.82 -14.15 4.72
C PHE A 64 8.11 -14.06 3.22
N MET A 65 9.38 -14.06 2.86
CA MET A 65 9.84 -13.87 1.49
C MET A 65 10.47 -15.17 0.98
N PRO A 66 9.73 -15.98 0.19
CA PRO A 66 10.29 -17.19 -0.41
C PRO A 66 11.56 -16.90 -1.20
N ASP A 67 12.47 -17.88 -1.20
CA ASP A 67 13.74 -17.87 -1.94
C ASP A 67 14.70 -16.72 -1.58
N ARG A 68 14.47 -16.09 -0.43
CA ARG A 68 15.19 -14.89 0.03
C ARG A 68 15.74 -15.10 1.42
N ALA A 69 17.04 -15.33 1.49
CA ALA A 69 17.79 -15.53 2.71
C ALA A 69 17.87 -14.20 3.48
N PRO A 70 17.53 -14.14 4.78
CA PRO A 70 17.63 -12.92 5.56
C PRO A 70 19.08 -12.45 5.65
N VAL A 71 19.27 -11.14 5.65
CA VAL A 71 20.55 -10.51 5.96
C VAL A 71 20.40 -9.79 7.29
N ALA A 72 21.41 -9.91 8.15
CA ALA A 72 21.53 -9.17 9.40
C ALA A 72 22.91 -8.53 9.53
N TYR A 73 23.04 -7.65 10.51
CA TYR A 73 24.33 -7.16 10.97
C TYR A 73 24.76 -7.96 12.21
N ASP A 74 25.91 -8.62 12.11
CA ASP A 74 26.53 -9.36 13.21
C ASP A 74 27.42 -8.38 14.00
N ASN A 75 26.93 -7.92 15.16
CA ASN A 75 27.62 -6.94 15.99
C ASN A 75 28.95 -7.47 16.57
N ILE A 76 29.14 -8.79 16.65
CA ILE A 76 30.39 -9.40 17.12
C ILE A 76 31.44 -9.36 16.01
N LYS A 77 31.03 -9.66 14.77
CA LYS A 77 31.94 -9.65 13.60
C LYS A 77 32.08 -8.28 12.94
N GLY A 78 31.21 -7.33 13.27
CA GLY A 78 31.16 -6.00 12.67
C GLY A 78 30.75 -6.00 11.20
N CYS A 79 30.09 -7.05 10.69
CA CYS A 79 29.79 -7.21 9.26
C CYS A 79 28.38 -7.72 8.97
N PHE A 80 27.91 -7.49 7.74
CA PHE A 80 26.65 -8.06 7.26
C PHE A 80 26.80 -9.56 7.01
N THR A 81 25.90 -10.35 7.58
CA THR A 81 25.88 -11.81 7.46
C THR A 81 24.55 -12.26 6.86
N VAL A 82 24.64 -13.14 5.86
CA VAL A 82 23.47 -13.83 5.28
C VAL A 82 23.16 -15.06 6.13
N LEU A 83 21.91 -15.20 6.58
CA LEU A 83 21.43 -16.35 7.33
C LEU A 83 20.81 -17.40 6.41
N GLY A 84 21.04 -18.66 6.76
CA GLY A 84 20.49 -19.79 6.03
C GLY A 84 21.24 -20.09 4.73
N ASN A 85 21.17 -21.35 4.33
CA ASN A 85 21.51 -21.84 2.99
C ASN A 85 22.98 -21.70 2.55
N LYS A 86 23.94 -21.94 3.47
CA LYS A 86 25.24 -22.47 3.06
C LYS A 86 25.10 -23.99 2.87
N PRO A 87 25.56 -24.57 1.74
CA PRO A 87 25.49 -26.01 1.49
C PRO A 87 26.09 -26.88 2.61
N SER A 88 27.04 -26.35 3.40
CA SER A 88 27.81 -27.12 4.39
C SER A 88 27.27 -27.10 5.83
N SER A 89 26.32 -26.23 6.19
CA SER A 89 25.90 -26.06 7.59
C SER A 89 24.60 -26.81 7.90
N ARG A 90 24.71 -28.10 8.27
CA ARG A 90 23.59 -28.96 8.73
C ARG A 90 22.79 -28.43 9.93
N LYS A 91 23.23 -27.34 10.59
CA LYS A 91 22.62 -26.82 11.83
C LYS A 91 21.63 -25.66 11.65
N ILE A 92 21.65 -24.93 10.52
CA ILE A 92 20.69 -23.83 10.30
C ILE A 92 19.56 -24.35 9.41
N ARG A 93 18.38 -24.55 10.00
CA ARG A 93 17.15 -24.85 9.27
C ARG A 93 16.86 -23.73 8.26
N MET A 94 16.37 -24.09 7.08
CA MET A 94 16.00 -23.14 6.03
C MET A 94 15.09 -22.05 6.59
N CYS A 95 15.52 -20.79 6.42
CA CYS A 95 14.83 -19.62 6.92
C CYS A 95 14.74 -18.53 5.85
N PHE A 96 13.70 -17.71 5.96
CA PHE A 96 13.35 -16.70 4.97
C PHE A 96 13.33 -15.32 5.60
N SER A 97 13.66 -14.31 4.80
CA SER A 97 13.54 -12.92 5.20
C SER A 97 12.09 -12.56 5.47
N VAL A 98 11.87 -11.64 6.40
CA VAL A 98 10.54 -11.14 6.78
C VAL A 98 10.43 -9.68 6.39
N ALA A 99 9.29 -9.30 5.84
CA ALA A 99 8.96 -7.94 5.49
C ALA A 99 7.62 -7.54 6.09
N ALA A 100 7.43 -6.23 6.28
CA ALA A 100 6.14 -5.66 6.63
C ALA A 100 5.54 -4.91 5.45
N PHE A 101 4.22 -4.99 5.32
CA PHE A 101 3.41 -4.14 4.44
C PHE A 101 2.59 -3.21 5.32
N THR A 102 2.94 -1.93 5.28
CA THR A 102 2.30 -0.90 6.09
C THR A 102 0.98 -0.44 5.46
N PRO A 103 0.00 0.01 6.26
CA PRO A 103 -1.18 0.67 5.73
C PRO A 103 -0.81 2.01 5.05
N PRO A 104 -1.73 2.62 4.27
CA PRO A 104 -1.56 3.97 3.76
C PRO A 104 -1.24 4.98 4.87
N GLY A 105 -0.52 6.06 4.50
CA GLY A 105 -0.07 7.09 5.43
C GLY A 105 1.30 6.87 6.05
N PHE A 106 2.00 5.81 5.64
CA PHE A 106 3.38 5.51 6.04
C PHE A 106 4.29 5.40 4.81
N THR A 107 5.38 6.16 4.81
CA THR A 107 6.43 6.08 3.80
C THR A 107 7.50 5.11 4.28
N VAL A 108 7.68 4.00 3.55
CA VAL A 108 8.73 3.02 3.83
C VAL A 108 10.09 3.64 3.56
N THR A 109 11.00 3.55 4.53
CA THR A 109 12.35 4.11 4.39
C THR A 109 13.39 3.07 4.00
N TYR A 110 13.18 1.78 4.32
CA TYR A 110 14.04 0.68 3.90
C TYR A 110 13.22 -0.53 3.46
N ASN A 111 13.68 -1.22 2.42
CA ASN A 111 13.15 -2.56 2.11
C ASN A 111 13.78 -3.60 3.02
N SER A 112 13.10 -4.72 3.24
CA SER A 112 13.66 -5.87 3.94
C SER A 112 14.93 -6.35 3.23
N SER A 113 15.99 -6.59 4.00
CA SER A 113 17.28 -7.02 3.46
C SER A 113 17.31 -8.53 3.23
N TYR A 114 17.70 -8.93 2.03
CA TYR A 114 17.83 -10.33 1.68
C TYR A 114 18.91 -10.58 0.61
N LYS A 115 19.30 -11.85 0.47
CA LYS A 115 19.96 -12.39 -0.73
C LYS A 115 19.08 -13.47 -1.34
N GLU A 116 18.88 -13.40 -2.64
CA GLU A 116 18.15 -14.45 -3.36
C GLU A 116 18.98 -15.72 -3.45
N PHE A 117 18.32 -16.87 -3.45
CA PHE A 117 18.96 -18.17 -3.66
C PHE A 117 18.10 -19.08 -4.56
N GLY A 118 18.73 -20.06 -5.20
CA GLY A 118 18.05 -20.96 -6.13
C GLY A 118 17.53 -20.21 -7.36
N ASN A 119 16.28 -20.49 -7.75
CA ASN A 119 15.59 -19.80 -8.84
C ASN A 119 14.42 -18.98 -8.26
N PRO A 120 14.68 -17.77 -7.73
CA PRO A 120 13.71 -17.03 -6.94
C PRO A 120 12.49 -16.65 -7.78
N LYS A 121 11.30 -16.91 -7.26
CA LYS A 121 10.07 -16.42 -7.90
C LYS A 121 9.96 -14.90 -7.77
N ILE A 122 9.38 -14.29 -8.81
CA ILE A 122 8.97 -12.88 -8.77
C ILE A 122 7.90 -12.74 -7.71
N LEU A 123 8.11 -11.81 -6.78
CA LEU A 123 7.12 -11.48 -5.76
C LEU A 123 6.06 -10.51 -6.33
N PRO A 124 4.82 -10.54 -5.81
CA PRO A 124 3.83 -9.52 -6.11
C PRO A 124 4.35 -8.10 -5.83
N LEU A 125 3.76 -7.10 -6.49
CA LEU A 125 4.15 -5.69 -6.31
C LEU A 125 3.60 -5.11 -5.00
N PHE A 126 4.22 -5.50 -3.87
CA PHE A 126 3.98 -4.91 -2.56
C PHE A 126 5.19 -4.12 -2.06
N ALA A 127 4.94 -3.22 -1.11
CA ALA A 127 6.01 -2.59 -0.36
C ALA A 127 6.52 -3.58 0.70
N TYR A 128 7.73 -4.12 0.49
CA TYR A 128 8.37 -5.07 1.39
C TYR A 128 9.28 -4.34 2.39
N ALA A 129 8.69 -3.62 3.34
CA ALA A 129 9.43 -2.81 4.30
C ALA A 129 10.29 -3.68 5.24
N ALA A 130 11.46 -3.18 5.61
CA ALA A 130 12.28 -3.78 6.65
C ALA A 130 11.53 -3.73 7.98
N CYS A 131 11.54 -4.84 8.72
CA CYS A 131 10.91 -4.95 10.02
C CYS A 131 11.83 -5.65 11.00
N ALA A 132 11.61 -5.37 12.29
CA ALA A 132 12.45 -5.84 13.36
C ALA A 132 11.62 -6.15 14.60
N PHE A 133 12.17 -6.94 15.51
CA PHE A 133 11.61 -7.13 16.84
C PHE A 133 12.39 -6.32 17.85
N TYR A 134 11.72 -5.48 18.62
CA TYR A 134 12.37 -4.61 19.57
C TYR A 134 11.48 -4.43 20.80
N LYS A 135 12.06 -4.64 22.00
CA LYS A 135 11.35 -4.50 23.28
C LYS A 135 10.03 -5.26 23.36
N GLY A 136 10.00 -6.49 22.85
CA GLY A 136 8.82 -7.35 22.89
C GLY A 136 7.78 -7.08 21.80
N GLU A 137 8.01 -6.11 20.91
CA GLU A 137 7.05 -5.72 19.88
C GLU A 137 7.66 -5.66 18.47
N PHE A 138 6.81 -5.66 17.46
CA PHE A 138 7.22 -5.49 16.07
C PHE A 138 7.40 -4.02 15.72
N TYR A 139 8.46 -3.73 14.99
CA TYR A 139 8.79 -2.41 14.45
C TYR A 139 9.02 -2.49 12.94
N VAL A 140 8.84 -1.37 12.25
CA VAL A 140 9.02 -1.24 10.80
C VAL A 140 9.80 0.03 10.47
N ALA A 141 10.64 -0.07 9.44
CA ALA A 141 11.41 1.05 8.92
C ALA A 141 10.52 1.94 8.03
N ALA A 142 9.84 2.90 8.65
CA ALA A 142 8.90 3.78 8.00
C ALA A 142 8.68 5.08 8.78
N ILE A 143 8.25 6.12 8.05
CA ILE A 143 7.85 7.41 8.62
C ILE A 143 6.36 7.60 8.40
N LYS A 144 5.62 8.00 9.45
CA LYS A 144 4.21 8.36 9.32
C LYS A 144 4.08 9.75 8.70
N VAL A 145 3.43 9.82 7.53
CA VAL A 145 3.27 11.06 6.73
C VAL A 145 1.81 11.51 6.62
N ASP A 146 0.84 10.63 6.85
CA ASP A 146 -0.58 10.96 6.93
C ASP A 146 -1.16 10.37 8.22
N SER A 147 -1.81 11.21 9.03
CA SER A 147 -2.49 10.79 10.26
C SER A 147 -3.95 10.41 10.06
N ASP A 148 -4.51 10.65 8.88
CA ASP A 148 -5.88 10.31 8.54
C ASP A 148 -6.09 8.79 8.57
N ARG A 149 -7.21 8.36 9.15
CA ARG A 149 -7.60 6.96 9.32
C ARG A 149 -8.52 6.47 8.20
N ARG A 150 -8.77 7.28 7.17
CA ARG A 150 -9.72 7.00 6.07
C ARG A 150 -9.50 5.67 5.39
N HIS A 151 -8.26 5.22 5.25
CA HIS A 151 -7.90 3.95 4.60
C HIS A 151 -7.38 2.89 5.58
N ASP A 152 -7.41 3.18 6.87
CA ASP A 152 -6.98 2.24 7.89
C ASP A 152 -8.02 1.11 8.03
N SER A 153 -7.59 -0.11 7.70
CA SER A 153 -8.44 -1.30 7.65
C SER A 153 -8.99 -1.69 9.02
N CYS A 154 -8.34 -1.30 10.13
CA CYS A 154 -8.86 -1.51 11.48
C CYS A 154 -10.18 -0.78 11.72
N PHE A 155 -10.44 0.31 10.99
CA PHE A 155 -11.67 1.09 11.10
C PHE A 155 -12.68 0.77 10.00
N ILE A 156 -12.42 -0.22 9.14
CA ILE A 156 -13.35 -0.65 8.08
C ILE A 156 -14.12 -1.89 8.55
N LYS A 157 -15.37 -1.69 8.96
CA LYS A 157 -16.26 -2.77 9.39
C LYS A 157 -16.82 -3.53 8.19
N ILE A 158 -16.14 -4.60 7.78
CA ILE A 158 -16.50 -5.38 6.57
C ILE A 158 -17.94 -5.93 6.58
N ARG A 159 -18.50 -6.23 7.77
CA ARG A 159 -19.90 -6.66 7.90
C ARG A 159 -20.88 -5.56 7.46
N GLU A 160 -20.61 -4.31 7.84
CA GLU A 160 -21.40 -3.14 7.42
C GLU A 160 -21.24 -2.86 5.92
N VAL A 161 -20.02 -2.97 5.39
CA VAL A 161 -19.75 -2.87 3.94
C VAL A 161 -20.63 -3.87 3.17
N ARG A 162 -20.64 -5.15 3.55
CA ARG A 162 -21.44 -6.19 2.88
C ARG A 162 -22.94 -5.89 2.94
N LYS A 163 -23.44 -5.45 4.11
CA LYS A 163 -24.84 -5.03 4.28
C LYS A 163 -25.21 -3.88 3.34
N ASN A 164 -24.35 -2.87 3.26
CA ASN A 164 -24.61 -1.69 2.44
C ASN A 164 -24.44 -1.96 0.94
N VAL A 165 -23.54 -2.86 0.54
CA VAL A 165 -23.47 -3.37 -0.84
C VAL A 165 -24.83 -3.95 -1.27
N ALA A 166 -25.45 -4.79 -0.43
CA ALA A 166 -26.75 -5.37 -0.74
C ALA A 166 -27.85 -4.29 -0.83
N LYS A 167 -27.83 -3.32 0.08
CA LYS A 167 -28.76 -2.18 0.07
C LYS A 167 -28.61 -1.34 -1.21
N PHE A 168 -27.40 -0.93 -1.55
CA PHE A 168 -27.17 0.02 -2.65
C PHE A 168 -27.45 -0.64 -4.01
N ARG A 169 -27.23 -1.95 -4.13
CA ARG A 169 -27.63 -2.71 -5.33
C ARG A 169 -29.14 -2.68 -5.60
N ARG A 170 -29.97 -2.58 -4.57
CA ARG A 170 -31.42 -2.42 -4.74
C ARG A 170 -31.80 -0.99 -5.13
N LEU A 171 -31.01 0.00 -4.67
CA LEU A 171 -31.22 1.41 -5.01
C LEU A 171 -30.80 1.72 -6.45
N PHE A 172 -29.71 1.11 -6.94
CA PHE A 172 -29.19 1.33 -8.29
C PHE A 172 -29.02 -0.01 -9.03
N PRO A 173 -30.12 -0.73 -9.35
CA PRO A 173 -30.04 -2.08 -9.90
C PRO A 173 -29.38 -2.14 -11.28
N GLN A 174 -29.53 -1.09 -12.10
CA GLN A 174 -29.00 -1.03 -13.46
C GLN A 174 -27.62 -0.36 -13.56
N ASN A 175 -27.16 0.31 -12.50
CA ASN A 175 -25.91 1.06 -12.54
C ASN A 175 -24.69 0.11 -12.58
N ARG A 176 -23.99 0.08 -13.71
CA ARG A 176 -22.82 -0.77 -13.95
C ARG A 176 -21.63 -0.34 -13.09
N LEU A 177 -21.47 0.96 -12.87
CA LEU A 177 -20.40 1.49 -12.01
C LEU A 177 -20.54 0.96 -10.57
N LEU A 178 -21.76 0.94 -10.01
CA LEU A 178 -22.00 0.34 -8.70
C LEU A 178 -21.57 -1.14 -8.65
N ARG A 179 -21.86 -1.91 -9.71
CA ARG A 179 -21.46 -3.33 -9.80
C ARG A 179 -19.94 -3.49 -9.80
N HIS A 180 -19.23 -2.61 -10.51
CA HIS A 180 -17.77 -2.55 -10.48
C HIS A 180 -17.27 -2.21 -9.06
N LEU A 181 -17.83 -1.18 -8.41
CA LEU A 181 -17.44 -0.77 -7.06
C LEU A 181 -17.68 -1.87 -6.02
N LYS A 182 -18.75 -2.67 -6.14
CA LYS A 182 -18.96 -3.86 -5.30
C LYS A 182 -17.75 -4.80 -5.38
N ARG A 183 -17.28 -5.11 -6.60
CA ARG A 183 -16.13 -6.02 -6.80
C ARG A 183 -14.88 -5.41 -6.18
N CYS A 184 -14.64 -4.12 -6.37
CA CYS A 184 -13.52 -3.41 -5.76
C CYS A 184 -13.57 -3.47 -4.22
N ALA A 185 -14.73 -3.25 -3.61
CA ALA A 185 -14.88 -3.24 -2.15
C ALA A 185 -14.73 -4.63 -1.52
N LEU A 186 -15.29 -5.67 -2.14
CA LEU A 186 -15.40 -7.00 -1.54
C LEU A 186 -14.29 -7.97 -1.97
N ASN A 187 -13.81 -7.87 -3.21
CA ASN A 187 -12.82 -8.80 -3.75
C ASN A 187 -11.41 -8.22 -3.62
N TYR A 188 -11.24 -6.94 -3.97
CA TYR A 188 -9.91 -6.29 -3.97
C TYR A 188 -9.60 -5.58 -2.66
N GLY A 189 -10.60 -5.39 -1.80
CA GLY A 189 -10.43 -4.66 -0.54
C GLY A 189 -10.10 -3.18 -0.73
N CYS A 190 -10.54 -2.56 -1.83
CA CYS A 190 -10.27 -1.16 -2.13
C CYS A 190 -10.88 -0.24 -1.03
N PRO A 191 -10.06 0.51 -0.28
CA PRO A 191 -10.56 1.33 0.82
C PRO A 191 -11.55 2.40 0.38
N ASN A 192 -11.32 3.05 -0.78
CA ASN A 192 -12.24 4.03 -1.34
C ASN A 192 -13.61 3.40 -1.66
N ALA A 193 -13.62 2.21 -2.29
CA ALA A 193 -14.88 1.54 -2.59
C ALA A 193 -15.61 1.10 -1.30
N GLN A 194 -14.88 0.62 -0.29
CA GLN A 194 -15.44 0.29 1.02
C GLN A 194 -16.00 1.53 1.73
N ASN A 195 -15.31 2.67 1.65
CA ASN A 195 -15.72 3.95 2.19
C ASN A 195 -16.98 4.50 1.53
N PHE A 196 -17.13 4.34 0.21
CA PHE A 196 -18.39 4.62 -0.48
C PHE A 196 -19.56 3.82 0.12
N PHE A 197 -19.40 2.51 0.31
CA PHE A 197 -20.44 1.68 0.94
C PHE A 197 -20.63 1.99 2.43
N LEU A 198 -19.69 2.66 3.09
CA LEU A 198 -19.85 3.18 4.46
C LEU A 198 -20.30 4.66 4.49
N SER A 199 -20.53 5.28 3.33
CA SER A 199 -20.91 6.69 3.17
C SER A 199 -19.98 7.67 3.90
N ARG A 200 -18.68 7.40 3.91
CA ARG A 200 -17.66 8.22 4.59
C ARG A 200 -16.49 8.54 3.65
N TYR A 201 -15.79 9.63 3.92
CA TYR A 201 -14.54 10.01 3.24
C TYR A 201 -14.70 10.08 1.70
N GLU A 202 -13.81 9.42 0.97
CA GLU A 202 -13.68 9.45 -0.47
C GLU A 202 -14.40 8.28 -1.15
N ALA A 203 -15.18 8.58 -2.20
CA ALA A 203 -15.77 7.59 -3.10
C ALA A 203 -15.07 7.57 -4.48
N PRO A 204 -14.77 6.38 -5.02
CA PRO A 204 -14.10 6.23 -6.30
C PRO A 204 -15.08 6.30 -7.48
N LEU A 205 -14.69 6.99 -8.55
CA LEU A 205 -15.44 7.13 -9.80
C LEU A 205 -14.64 6.61 -11.02
N PRO A 206 -14.29 5.30 -11.08
CA PRO A 206 -13.55 4.77 -12.21
C PRO A 206 -14.33 4.93 -13.52
N SER A 207 -13.67 5.50 -14.53
CA SER A 207 -14.29 6.04 -15.74
C SER A 207 -13.57 5.67 -17.03
N SER A 208 -12.32 5.18 -16.96
CA SER A 208 -11.50 4.93 -18.14
C SER A 208 -11.00 3.48 -18.26
N PRO A 209 -11.36 2.74 -19.32
CA PRO A 209 -10.83 1.40 -19.59
C PRO A 209 -9.45 1.42 -20.28
N VAL A 210 -8.95 2.59 -20.67
CA VAL A 210 -7.72 2.75 -21.45
C VAL A 210 -6.72 3.66 -20.75
N CYS A 211 -5.43 3.48 -21.02
CA CYS A 211 -4.37 4.31 -20.47
C CYS A 211 -3.32 4.59 -21.53
N ASN A 212 -2.77 5.79 -21.54
CA ASN A 212 -1.67 6.20 -22.42
C ASN A 212 -0.30 6.17 -21.71
N ALA A 213 -0.22 5.59 -20.50
CA ALA A 213 1.02 5.34 -19.78
C ALA A 213 1.39 3.84 -19.81
N GLY A 214 2.67 3.55 -20.01
CA GLY A 214 3.24 2.20 -20.05
C GLY A 214 3.90 1.78 -18.72
N CYS A 215 3.25 2.01 -17.59
CA CYS A 215 3.85 1.77 -16.28
C CYS A 215 4.20 0.29 -16.07
N ALA A 216 5.48 -0.02 -15.83
CA ALA A 216 5.93 -1.39 -15.53
C ALA A 216 5.20 -2.00 -14.33
N GLY A 217 4.86 -1.17 -13.33
CA GLY A 217 4.15 -1.56 -12.12
C GLY A 217 2.63 -1.32 -12.16
N CYS A 218 1.99 -1.27 -13.33
CA CYS A 218 0.54 -0.99 -13.39
C CYS A 218 -0.27 -2.09 -12.67
N ILE A 219 -1.00 -1.71 -11.62
CA ILE A 219 -1.77 -2.66 -10.80
C ILE A 219 -3.07 -3.10 -11.48
N SER A 220 -3.52 -2.35 -12.50
CA SER A 220 -4.78 -2.59 -13.21
C SER A 220 -4.62 -3.36 -14.51
N TYR A 221 -3.43 -3.35 -15.09
CA TYR A 221 -3.15 -3.93 -16.39
C TYR A 221 -1.68 -4.36 -16.47
N GLN A 222 -1.44 -5.61 -16.87
CA GLN A 222 -0.11 -6.17 -17.02
C GLN A 222 -0.04 -6.84 -18.40
N THR A 223 0.91 -6.42 -19.24
CA THR A 223 1.10 -7.00 -20.58
C THR A 223 1.67 -8.42 -20.51
N SER A 224 2.43 -8.72 -19.45
CA SER A 224 3.03 -10.02 -19.19
C SER A 224 2.21 -10.81 -18.18
N LYS A 225 2.11 -12.13 -18.38
CA LYS A 225 1.51 -13.05 -17.38
C LYS A 225 2.43 -13.35 -16.19
N ARG A 226 3.66 -12.80 -16.16
CA ARG A 226 4.64 -13.05 -15.08
C ARG A 226 4.27 -12.37 -13.76
N CYS A 227 3.64 -11.20 -13.82
CA CYS A 227 3.11 -10.48 -12.66
C CYS A 227 1.62 -10.20 -12.91
N PRO A 228 0.69 -10.77 -12.13
CA PRO A 228 -0.72 -10.52 -12.34
C PRO A 228 -1.10 -9.10 -11.90
N ALA A 229 -2.06 -8.49 -12.61
CA ALA A 229 -2.73 -7.28 -12.14
C ALA A 229 -3.55 -7.60 -10.89
N THR A 230 -3.31 -6.86 -9.80
CA THR A 230 -3.98 -7.09 -8.51
C THR A 230 -5.35 -6.44 -8.44
N GLN A 231 -5.62 -5.42 -9.26
CA GLN A 231 -6.88 -4.68 -9.32
C GLN A 231 -7.31 -4.43 -10.78
N PRO A 232 -7.80 -5.46 -11.49
CA PRO A 232 -8.15 -5.37 -12.91
C PRO A 232 -8.94 -4.12 -13.31
N ARG A 233 -8.52 -3.54 -14.44
CA ARG A 233 -9.11 -2.32 -15.01
C ARG A 233 -10.60 -2.49 -15.32
N ILE A 234 -11.38 -1.42 -15.12
CA ILE A 234 -12.76 -1.34 -15.60
C ILE A 234 -12.81 -1.59 -17.11
N GLU A 235 -13.81 -2.35 -17.56
CA GLU A 235 -13.90 -2.85 -18.94
C GLU A 235 -14.81 -1.99 -19.83
N PHE A 236 -15.40 -0.92 -19.27
CA PHE A 236 -16.36 -0.06 -19.95
C PHE A 236 -16.21 1.39 -19.48
N ILE A 237 -16.73 2.32 -20.27
CA ILE A 237 -16.91 3.72 -19.86
C ILE A 237 -18.33 3.83 -19.27
N PRO A 238 -18.48 4.17 -17.97
CA PRO A 238 -19.80 4.44 -17.39
C PRO A 238 -20.47 5.64 -18.06
N THR A 239 -21.79 5.74 -18.04
CA THR A 239 -22.46 6.95 -18.52
C THR A 239 -22.29 8.10 -17.51
N PRO A 240 -22.42 9.36 -17.94
CA PRO A 240 -22.44 10.50 -17.02
C PRO A 240 -23.46 10.37 -15.90
N GLU A 241 -24.63 9.79 -16.17
CA GLU A 241 -25.70 9.55 -15.20
C GLU A 241 -25.30 8.47 -14.20
N GLU A 242 -24.66 7.38 -14.65
CA GLU A 242 -24.16 6.34 -13.76
C GLU A 242 -23.14 6.91 -12.76
N ILE A 243 -22.27 7.83 -13.21
CA ILE A 243 -21.30 8.52 -12.36
C ILE A 243 -21.99 9.50 -11.41
N ARG A 244 -22.90 10.33 -11.93
CA ARG A 244 -23.69 11.29 -11.15
C ARG A 244 -24.42 10.60 -10.01
N ASP A 245 -25.11 9.49 -10.27
CA ASP A 245 -25.88 8.77 -9.26
C ASP A 245 -25.02 8.38 -8.06
N ILE A 246 -23.85 7.82 -8.32
CA ILE A 246 -22.90 7.39 -7.27
C ILE A 246 -22.34 8.60 -6.53
N ALA A 247 -21.93 9.63 -7.27
CA ALA A 247 -21.31 10.81 -6.71
C ALA A 247 -22.29 11.60 -5.83
N VAL A 248 -23.47 11.94 -6.34
CA VAL A 248 -24.50 12.70 -5.61
C VAL A 248 -24.97 11.91 -4.39
N PHE A 249 -25.24 10.61 -4.53
CA PHE A 249 -25.62 9.76 -3.41
C PHE A 249 -24.59 9.79 -2.27
N HIS A 250 -23.29 9.73 -2.61
CA HIS A 250 -22.22 9.78 -1.61
C HIS A 250 -22.08 11.17 -1.00
N ILE A 251 -22.10 12.22 -1.82
CA ILE A 251 -21.96 13.62 -1.39
C ILE A 251 -23.03 13.99 -0.37
N LEU A 252 -24.29 13.59 -0.62
CA LEU A 252 -25.40 13.94 0.27
C LEU A 252 -25.39 13.16 1.59
N LYS A 253 -24.62 12.08 1.70
CA LYS A 253 -24.60 11.20 2.89
C LYS A 253 -23.33 11.27 3.71
N SER A 254 -22.26 11.81 3.15
CA SER A 254 -20.98 11.93 3.85
C SER A 254 -20.80 13.31 4.49
N LYS A 255 -20.13 13.36 5.65
CA LYS A 255 -19.86 14.62 6.36
C LYS A 255 -18.93 15.55 5.59
N ASN A 256 -17.83 15.01 5.08
CA ASN A 256 -16.81 15.72 4.29
C ASN A 256 -16.56 14.93 2.99
N PRO A 257 -17.49 14.97 2.03
CA PRO A 257 -17.46 14.08 0.88
C PRO A 257 -16.39 14.49 -0.12
N ILE A 258 -15.61 13.49 -0.54
CA ILE A 258 -14.75 13.57 -1.73
C ILE A 258 -15.25 12.51 -2.71
N VAL A 259 -15.31 12.86 -3.99
CA VAL A 259 -15.51 11.89 -5.07
C VAL A 259 -14.36 12.06 -6.06
N SER A 260 -13.76 10.95 -6.49
CA SER A 260 -12.49 11.00 -7.23
C SER A 260 -12.47 10.13 -8.47
N PHE A 261 -12.12 10.74 -9.60
CA PHE A 261 -11.63 10.04 -10.79
C PHE A 261 -10.14 9.67 -10.62
N GLY A 262 -9.62 8.79 -11.45
CA GLY A 262 -8.23 8.32 -11.41
C GLY A 262 -7.95 7.27 -10.35
N GLN A 263 -8.68 6.16 -10.36
CA GLN A 263 -8.59 5.11 -9.35
C GLN A 263 -7.69 3.94 -9.79
N GLY A 264 -7.21 3.15 -8.84
CA GLY A 264 -6.32 2.01 -9.12
C GLY A 264 -6.91 0.93 -10.03
N CYS A 265 -8.24 0.91 -10.22
CA CYS A 265 -8.96 -0.01 -11.08
C CYS A 265 -9.41 0.62 -12.42
N GLU A 266 -8.85 1.76 -12.82
CA GLU A 266 -9.07 2.36 -14.14
C GLU A 266 -7.74 2.68 -14.85
N GLY A 267 -7.82 3.14 -16.09
CA GLY A 267 -6.70 3.71 -16.81
C GLY A 267 -6.60 5.21 -16.59
N GLU A 268 -6.21 5.96 -17.62
CA GLU A 268 -6.08 7.41 -17.52
C GLU A 268 -7.45 8.07 -17.70
N PRO A 269 -8.04 8.73 -16.67
CA PRO A 269 -9.38 9.32 -16.74
C PRO A 269 -9.52 10.41 -17.81
N LEU A 270 -8.45 11.13 -18.16
CA LEU A 270 -8.50 12.14 -19.23
C LEU A 270 -8.80 11.53 -20.62
N LEU A 271 -8.59 10.22 -20.81
CA LEU A 271 -9.00 9.55 -22.05
C LEU A 271 -10.53 9.36 -22.16
N SER A 272 -11.25 9.47 -21.03
CA SER A 272 -12.71 9.54 -20.95
C SER A 272 -13.20 10.98 -20.71
N GLY A 273 -12.42 12.00 -21.12
CA GLY A 273 -12.64 13.41 -20.74
C GLY A 273 -14.05 13.95 -20.99
N ASN A 274 -14.70 13.62 -22.11
CA ASN A 274 -16.07 14.06 -22.40
C ASN A 274 -17.08 13.51 -21.37
N THR A 275 -16.99 12.22 -21.04
CA THR A 275 -17.83 11.58 -20.02
C THR A 275 -17.58 12.18 -18.64
N VAL A 276 -16.31 12.39 -18.28
CA VAL A 276 -15.92 13.00 -17.00
C VAL A 276 -16.51 14.41 -16.91
N GLU A 277 -16.31 15.27 -17.92
CA GLU A 277 -16.86 16.62 -17.95
C GLU A 277 -18.38 16.66 -17.80
N GLN A 278 -19.10 15.86 -18.57
CA GLN A 278 -20.56 15.77 -18.50
C GLN A 278 -21.02 15.31 -17.12
N SER A 279 -20.34 14.33 -16.53
CA SER A 279 -20.68 13.85 -15.18
C SER A 279 -20.47 14.93 -14.13
N ILE A 280 -19.40 15.73 -14.22
CA ILE A 280 -19.14 16.84 -13.29
C ILE A 280 -20.26 17.88 -13.39
N ARG A 281 -20.66 18.28 -14.60
CA ARG A 281 -21.78 19.22 -14.79
C ARG A 281 -23.08 18.68 -14.19
N LEU A 282 -23.39 17.41 -14.42
CA LEU A 282 -24.58 16.77 -13.85
C LEU A 282 -24.53 16.74 -12.32
N ILE A 283 -23.38 16.42 -11.72
CA ILE A 283 -23.21 16.44 -10.26
C ILE A 283 -23.42 17.86 -9.73
N ARG A 284 -22.83 18.87 -10.37
CA ARG A 284 -22.92 20.28 -9.94
C ARG A 284 -24.32 20.85 -10.10
N LYS A 285 -25.10 20.36 -11.08
CA LYS A 285 -26.52 20.70 -11.19
C LYS A 285 -27.35 20.22 -9.99
N GLU A 286 -27.02 19.06 -9.42
CA GLU A 286 -27.71 18.47 -8.27
C GLU A 286 -27.18 19.00 -6.92
N THR A 287 -25.89 19.33 -6.84
CA THR A 287 -25.27 19.79 -5.59
C THR A 287 -23.98 20.57 -5.79
N GLN A 288 -23.86 21.69 -5.06
CA GLN A 288 -22.63 22.47 -4.95
C GLN A 288 -21.72 21.97 -3.81
N LYS A 289 -22.15 20.96 -3.04
CA LYS A 289 -21.36 20.39 -1.93
C LYS A 289 -20.33 19.38 -2.45
N GLY A 290 -19.34 19.11 -1.62
CA GLY A 290 -18.34 18.05 -1.82
C GLY A 290 -17.25 18.40 -2.83
N ILE A 291 -16.11 17.75 -2.65
CA ILE A 291 -14.92 17.93 -3.49
C ILE A 291 -14.96 16.89 -4.61
N ILE A 292 -14.86 17.36 -5.86
CA ILE A 292 -14.62 16.50 -7.02
C ILE A 292 -13.13 16.58 -7.34
N ASN A 293 -12.45 15.44 -7.24
CA ASN A 293 -11.03 15.29 -7.49
C ASN A 293 -10.75 14.41 -8.72
N ILE A 294 -9.59 14.59 -9.35
CA ILE A 294 -9.08 13.70 -10.38
C ILE A 294 -7.61 13.37 -10.10
N ASN A 295 -7.26 12.08 -10.15
CA ASN A 295 -5.86 11.66 -10.24
C ASN A 295 -5.54 11.38 -11.71
N THR A 296 -4.49 11.98 -12.26
CA THR A 296 -4.21 11.90 -13.70
C THR A 296 -2.73 12.04 -13.97
N ASN A 297 -2.22 11.46 -15.04
CA ASN A 297 -0.87 11.73 -15.53
C ASN A 297 -0.71 13.12 -16.20
N ALA A 298 -1.76 13.94 -16.20
CA ALA A 298 -1.81 15.29 -16.78
C ALA A 298 -1.49 15.37 -18.28
N SER A 299 -1.59 14.26 -19.02
CA SER A 299 -1.23 14.18 -20.44
C SER A 299 -2.13 14.98 -21.40
N LYS A 300 -3.25 15.53 -20.95
CA LYS A 300 -4.21 16.30 -21.78
C LYS A 300 -4.64 17.61 -21.10
N PRO A 301 -3.80 18.67 -21.11
CA PRO A 301 -4.06 19.92 -20.39
C PRO A 301 -5.34 20.64 -20.86
N ARG A 302 -5.69 20.59 -22.14
CA ARG A 302 -6.94 21.18 -22.66
C ARG A 302 -8.20 20.53 -22.08
N ILE A 303 -8.15 19.21 -21.82
CA ILE A 303 -9.26 18.51 -21.14
C ILE A 303 -9.31 18.94 -19.68
N ILE A 304 -8.17 18.99 -19.00
CA ILE A 304 -8.10 19.47 -17.61
C ILE A 304 -8.76 20.84 -17.44
N SER A 305 -8.45 21.80 -18.32
CA SER A 305 -9.09 23.13 -18.31
C SER A 305 -10.61 23.03 -18.36
N ARG A 306 -11.16 22.28 -19.32
CA ARG A 306 -12.60 22.05 -19.45
C ARG A 306 -13.22 21.38 -18.21
N LEU A 307 -12.49 20.50 -17.52
CA LEU A 307 -12.97 19.87 -16.29
C LEU A 307 -13.08 20.88 -15.14
N PHE A 308 -12.10 21.79 -15.00
CA PHE A 308 -12.19 22.89 -14.04
C PHE A 308 -13.35 23.83 -14.37
N ASP A 309 -13.53 24.19 -15.64
CA ASP A 309 -14.69 24.99 -16.09
C ASP A 309 -16.03 24.30 -15.79
N ALA A 310 -16.06 22.97 -15.81
CA ALA A 310 -17.25 22.18 -15.46
C ALA A 310 -17.51 22.09 -13.94
N GLY A 311 -16.54 22.43 -13.09
CA GLY A 311 -16.67 22.42 -11.63
C GLY A 311 -15.83 21.35 -10.90
N LEU A 312 -14.75 20.85 -11.51
CA LEU A 312 -13.69 20.10 -10.83
C LEU A 312 -13.01 20.99 -9.76
N ASN A 313 -12.69 20.42 -8.59
CA ASN A 313 -12.07 21.19 -7.51
C ASN A 313 -10.56 20.98 -7.40
N THR A 314 -10.11 19.74 -7.51
CA THR A 314 -8.70 19.39 -7.26
C THR A 314 -8.20 18.39 -8.29
N MET A 315 -6.90 18.45 -8.52
CA MET A 315 -6.17 17.50 -9.35
C MET A 315 -4.92 17.03 -8.60
N ARG A 316 -4.64 15.73 -8.70
CA ARG A 316 -3.37 15.12 -8.27
C ARG A 316 -2.69 14.49 -9.47
N VAL A 317 -1.39 14.72 -9.59
CA VAL A 317 -0.52 14.16 -10.63
C VAL A 317 0.42 13.14 -10.01
#